data_AF-A0A7H4PPT5-F1
#
_entry.id   AF-A0A7H4PPT5-F1
#
_cell.length_a   1.000
_cell.length_b   1.000
_cell.length_c   1.000
_cell.angle_alpha   90.00
_cell.angle_beta   90.00
_cell.angle_gamma   90.00
#
_symmetry.space_group_name_H-M   'P 1'
#
loop_
_entity.id
_entity.type
_entity.pdbx_description
1 polymer ?
#
loop_
_entity_poly.entity_id
_entity_poly.type
_entity_poly.pdbx_seq_one_letter_code
_entity_poly.pdbx_strand_id
1 'polypeptide(L)'
;MTQYVFAPQAPISVPVVGSDEQFPVRRVYCVGRNYAAHAREMGFDPDREPPFFFCKPADAVVPVAAGETLELPYPTQTDNYHYEIELVVAIGKRGKRYPAGAGP
;
A
#
# COMPACT_ATOMS: atom_id res chain seq x y z
N MET A 1 8.04 25.75 -16.77
CA MET A 1 8.80 25.17 -15.66
C MET A 1 8.25 25.74 -14.37
N THR A 2 7.84 24.90 -13.43
CA THR A 2 7.41 25.34 -12.09
C THR A 2 8.66 25.68 -11.27
N GLN A 3 8.69 26.83 -10.62
CA GLN A 3 9.73 27.16 -9.63
C GLN A 3 9.22 26.75 -8.24
N TYR A 4 10.00 25.94 -7.53
CA TYR A 4 9.72 25.55 -6.15
C TYR A 4 10.61 26.34 -5.20
N VAL A 5 10.10 26.62 -4.00
CA VAL A 5 10.85 27.32 -2.95
C VAL A 5 12.00 26.47 -2.36
N PHE A 6 11.94 25.15 -2.54
CA PHE A 6 13.00 24.18 -2.26
C PHE A 6 12.81 22.95 -3.16
N ALA A 7 13.84 22.11 -3.28
CA ALA A 7 13.75 20.88 -4.07
C ALA A 7 12.66 19.95 -3.51
N PRO A 8 11.66 19.53 -4.32
CA PRO A 8 10.67 18.59 -3.86
C PRO A 8 11.31 17.22 -3.63
N GLN A 9 10.76 16.46 -2.69
CA GLN A 9 11.15 15.06 -2.49
C GLN A 9 10.89 14.27 -3.78
N ALA A 10 11.87 13.43 -4.16
CA ALA A 10 11.69 12.52 -5.28
C ALA A 10 10.53 11.55 -4.99
N PRO A 11 9.67 11.24 -5.98
CA PRO A 11 8.63 10.24 -5.79
C PRO A 11 9.24 8.90 -5.36
N ILE A 12 8.62 8.25 -4.37
CA ILE A 12 8.95 6.85 -4.06
C ILE A 12 8.58 5.99 -5.28
N SER A 13 9.43 5.04 -5.61
CA SER A 13 9.20 4.07 -6.67
C SER A 13 9.51 2.65 -6.23
N VAL A 14 8.86 1.68 -6.85
CA VAL A 14 9.05 0.24 -6.58
C VAL A 14 9.75 -0.40 -7.80
N PRO A 15 10.80 -1.22 -7.61
CA PRO A 15 11.48 -1.87 -8.72
C PRO A 15 10.57 -2.88 -9.44
N VAL A 16 10.70 -2.95 -10.76
CA VAL A 16 9.98 -3.92 -11.58
C VAL A 16 10.88 -5.15 -11.80
N VAL A 17 10.43 -6.32 -11.35
CA VAL A 17 11.19 -7.57 -11.51
C VAL A 17 11.49 -7.83 -12.98
N GLY A 18 12.78 -8.04 -13.31
CA GLY A 18 13.24 -8.30 -14.68
C GLY A 18 13.37 -7.06 -15.57
N SER A 19 13.29 -5.85 -15.01
CA SER A 19 13.49 -4.58 -15.72
C SER A 19 14.35 -3.63 -14.89
N ASP A 20 15.06 -2.71 -15.56
CA ASP A 20 15.73 -1.57 -14.90
C ASP A 20 14.75 -0.42 -14.59
N GLU A 21 13.48 -0.58 -14.96
CA GLU A 21 12.42 0.39 -14.72
C GLU A 21 11.86 0.34 -13.29
N GLN A 22 11.25 1.46 -12.91
CA GLN A 22 10.70 1.70 -11.58
C GLN A 22 9.24 2.14 -11.71
N PHE A 23 8.36 1.62 -10.85
CA PHE A 23 6.96 2.01 -10.78
C PHE A 23 6.78 3.19 -9.80
N PRO A 24 6.45 4.42 -10.24
CA PRO A 24 6.30 5.56 -9.35
C PRO A 24 5.01 5.46 -8.53
N VAL A 25 5.14 5.47 -7.21
CA VAL A 25 4.02 5.40 -6.26
C VAL A 25 3.30 6.75 -6.24
N ARG A 26 1.98 6.73 -6.46
CA ARG A 26 1.13 7.93 -6.39
C ARG A 26 0.38 8.02 -5.06
N ARG A 27 -0.55 7.10 -4.81
CA ARG A 27 -1.37 7.02 -3.60
C ARG A 27 -1.43 5.56 -3.16
N VAL A 28 -1.45 5.34 -1.85
CA VAL A 28 -1.57 4.01 -1.26
C VAL A 28 -2.95 3.91 -0.60
N TYR A 29 -3.78 3.02 -1.12
CA TYR A 29 -5.10 2.69 -0.59
C TYR A 29 -5.03 1.28 0.02
N CYS A 30 -5.47 1.15 1.26
CA CYS A 30 -5.51 -0.11 2.00
C CYS A 30 -6.97 -0.48 2.29
N VAL A 31 -7.25 -1.78 2.42
CA VAL A 31 -8.61 -2.30 2.66
C VAL A 31 -8.66 -3.01 4.00
N GLY A 32 -9.36 -2.42 4.97
CA GLY A 32 -9.57 -3.04 6.27
C GLY A 32 -10.59 -4.18 6.21
N ARG A 33 -10.31 -5.26 6.95
CA ARG A 33 -11.21 -6.43 7.14
C ARG A 33 -11.60 -7.15 5.84
N ASN A 34 -10.68 -7.22 4.88
CA ASN A 34 -10.94 -7.84 3.58
C ASN A 34 -10.72 -9.38 3.55
N TYR A 35 -10.43 -10.00 4.69
CA TYR A 35 -10.28 -11.46 4.85
C TYR A 35 -11.18 -11.96 5.99
N ALA A 36 -12.11 -12.85 5.66
CA ALA A 36 -13.14 -13.32 6.60
C ALA A 36 -12.56 -14.03 7.83
N ALA A 37 -11.44 -14.75 7.69
CA ALA A 37 -10.74 -15.38 8.81
C ALA A 37 -10.17 -14.33 9.78
N HIS A 38 -9.50 -13.30 9.25
CA HIS A 38 -8.91 -12.23 10.05
C HIS A 38 -9.97 -11.34 10.73
N ALA A 39 -11.11 -11.09 10.08
CA ALA A 39 -12.23 -10.37 10.69
C ALA A 39 -12.77 -11.08 11.96
N ARG A 40 -12.89 -12.42 11.90
CA ARG A 40 -13.32 -13.25 13.03
C ARG A 40 -12.29 -13.26 14.17
N GLU A 41 -11.01 -13.30 13.86
CA GLU A 41 -9.90 -13.24 14.85
C GLU A 41 -9.90 -11.91 15.62
N MET A 42 -10.23 -10.81 14.96
CA MET A 42 -10.36 -9.48 15.56
C MET A 42 -11.69 -9.27 16.32
N GLY A 43 -12.51 -10.33 16.48
CA GLY A 43 -13.78 -10.29 17.21
C GLY A 43 -14.94 -9.65 16.44
N PHE A 44 -14.80 -9.48 15.12
CA PHE A 44 -15.85 -8.92 14.26
C PHE A 44 -16.57 -10.02 13.48
N ASP A 45 -17.86 -9.81 13.24
CA ASP A 45 -18.67 -10.68 12.38
C ASP A 45 -18.50 -10.23 10.91
N PRO A 46 -17.78 -10.98 10.05
CA PRO A 46 -17.52 -10.60 8.67
C PRO A 46 -18.79 -10.49 7.83
N ASP A 47 -19.91 -11.07 8.27
CA ASP A 47 -21.18 -11.02 7.56
C ASP A 47 -22.00 -9.75 7.89
N ARG A 48 -21.54 -8.92 8.85
CA ARG A 48 -22.27 -7.72 9.30
C ARG A 48 -21.67 -6.39 8.88
N GLU A 49 -20.39 -6.32 8.52
CA GLU A 49 -19.73 -5.03 8.21
C GLU A 49 -18.92 -5.07 6.90
N PRO A 50 -19.16 -4.14 5.97
CA PRO A 50 -18.43 -4.10 4.70
C PRO A 50 -16.95 -3.71 4.91
N PRO A 51 -16.04 -4.11 4.00
CA PRO A 51 -14.69 -3.60 3.99
C PRO A 51 -14.67 -2.07 3.88
N PHE A 52 -13.68 -1.45 4.51
CA PHE A 52 -13.49 0.00 4.47
C PHE A 52 -12.10 0.36 3.96
N PHE A 53 -11.95 1.59 3.47
CA PHE A 53 -10.68 2.07 2.93
C PHE A 53 -10.02 3.07 3.87
N PHE A 54 -8.70 2.97 3.96
CA PHE A 54 -7.84 3.99 4.55
C PHE A 54 -6.63 4.23 3.64
N CYS A 55 -5.81 5.22 3.96
CA CYS A 55 -4.67 5.60 3.14
C CYS A 55 -3.37 5.63 3.96
N LYS A 56 -2.26 5.39 3.28
CA LYS A 56 -0.91 5.71 3.76
C LYS A 56 -0.28 6.75 2.81
N PRO A 57 0.61 7.63 3.29
CA PRO A 57 1.34 8.51 2.39
C PRO A 57 2.31 7.68 1.54
N ALA A 58 2.69 8.19 0.35
CA ALA A 58 3.51 7.42 -0.59
C ALA A 58 4.93 7.14 -0.05
N ASP A 59 5.44 8.03 0.80
CA ASP A 59 6.72 7.93 1.50
C ASP A 59 6.73 6.92 2.66
N ALA A 60 5.58 6.35 3.03
CA ALA A 60 5.52 5.20 3.93
C ALA A 60 5.79 3.85 3.21
N VAL A 61 5.91 3.85 1.88
CA VAL A 61 6.30 2.66 1.12
C VAL A 61 7.82 2.56 1.11
N VAL A 62 8.35 1.45 1.61
CA VAL A 62 9.78 1.14 1.59
C VAL A 62 10.00 -0.09 0.71
N PRO A 63 10.51 0.07 -0.53
CA PRO A 63 10.84 -1.06 -1.38
C PRO A 63 11.98 -1.89 -0.76
N VAL A 64 11.84 -3.21 -0.80
CA VAL A 64 12.86 -4.16 -0.34
C VAL A 64 13.20 -5.07 -1.52
N ALA A 65 14.47 -5.17 -1.90
CA ALA A 65 14.86 -6.02 -3.02
C ALA A 65 14.74 -7.51 -2.66
N ALA A 66 14.56 -8.35 -3.69
CA ALA A 66 14.47 -9.79 -3.48
C ALA A 66 15.77 -10.33 -2.85
N GLY A 67 15.64 -11.05 -1.73
CA GLY A 67 16.78 -11.59 -0.99
C GLY A 67 17.41 -10.62 0.01
N GLU A 68 16.91 -9.39 0.11
CA GLU A 68 17.34 -8.43 1.14
C GLU A 68 16.40 -8.44 2.34
N THR A 69 16.97 -8.08 3.50
CA THR A 69 16.21 -7.85 4.74
C THR A 69 16.18 -6.36 5.02
N LEU A 70 14.99 -5.82 5.27
CA LEU A 70 14.82 -4.44 5.69
C LEU A 70 15.09 -4.32 7.20
N GLU A 71 16.05 -3.47 7.56
CA GLU A 71 16.17 -2.95 8.93
C GLU A 71 15.08 -1.89 9.14
N LEU A 72 14.00 -2.27 9.82
CA LEU A 72 12.86 -1.41 10.08
C LEU A 72 12.88 -0.93 11.54
N PRO A 73 13.17 0.36 11.81
CA PRO A 73 13.14 0.89 13.17
C PRO A 73 11.76 0.75 13.80
N TYR A 74 11.73 0.34 15.07
CA TYR A 74 10.48 0.26 15.82
C TYR A 74 9.84 1.66 15.93
N PRO A 75 8.56 1.84 15.56
CA PRO A 75 7.92 3.15 15.55
C PRO A 75 7.75 3.72 16.96
N THR A 76 7.92 5.03 17.11
CA THR A 76 7.66 5.71 18.38
C THR A 76 6.17 5.71 18.73
N GLN A 77 5.82 5.87 20.00
CA GLN A 77 4.43 6.03 20.50
C GLN A 77 3.54 4.76 20.42
N THR A 78 4.16 3.58 20.40
CA THR A 78 3.44 2.30 20.58
C THR A 78 4.32 1.33 21.37
N ASP A 79 3.71 0.40 22.08
CA ASP A 79 4.38 -0.77 22.68
C ASP A 79 3.89 -2.08 22.06
N ASN A 80 3.03 -1.99 21.04
CA ASN A 80 2.37 -3.13 20.41
C ASN A 80 2.28 -2.90 18.89
N TYR A 81 3.36 -3.21 18.19
CA TYR A 81 3.50 -3.01 16.74
C TYR A 81 3.19 -4.31 15.99
N HIS A 82 2.11 -4.31 15.20
CA HIS A 82 1.59 -5.50 14.52
C HIS A 82 2.06 -5.58 13.07
N TYR A 83 2.16 -6.81 12.55
CA TYR A 83 2.41 -7.09 11.14
C TYR A 83 1.13 -7.57 10.46
N GLU A 84 0.93 -7.14 9.22
CA GLU A 84 -0.15 -7.60 8.34
C GLU A 84 0.45 -7.84 6.95
N ILE A 85 0.30 -9.06 6.42
CA ILE A 85 0.74 -9.39 5.07
C ILE A 85 -0.43 -9.18 4.10
N GLU A 86 -0.19 -8.44 3.02
CA GLU A 86 -1.23 -8.09 2.04
C GLU A 86 -0.74 -8.26 0.61
N LEU A 87 -1.66 -8.64 -0.29
CA LEU A 87 -1.43 -8.52 -1.73
C LEU A 87 -1.57 -7.05 -2.13
N VAL A 88 -0.52 -6.49 -2.75
CA VAL A 88 -0.54 -5.12 -3.29
C VAL A 88 -0.82 -5.16 -4.79
N VAL A 89 -1.80 -4.35 -5.24
CA VAL A 89 -2.12 -4.19 -6.67
C VAL A 89 -1.65 -2.82 -7.15
N ALA A 90 -0.74 -2.79 -8.12
CA ALA A 90 -0.25 -1.56 -8.77
C ALA A 90 -1.14 -1.15 -9.94
N ILE A 91 -1.66 0.08 -9.92
CA ILE A 91 -2.63 0.56 -10.93
C ILE A 91 -1.91 1.32 -12.06
N GLY A 92 -1.81 0.68 -13.23
CA GLY A 92 -1.16 1.28 -14.42
C GLY A 92 -2.04 2.21 -15.26
N LYS A 93 -3.37 2.20 -15.08
CA LYS A 93 -4.31 3.01 -15.88
C LYS A 93 -5.27 3.79 -14.99
N ARG A 94 -5.37 5.11 -15.24
CA ARG A 94 -6.36 5.96 -14.56
C ARG A 94 -7.79 5.62 -15.00
N GLY A 95 -8.74 5.78 -14.09
CA GLY A 95 -10.16 5.71 -14.41
C GLY A 95 -11.03 5.99 -13.20
N LYS A 96 -12.34 5.97 -13.43
CA LYS A 96 -13.39 6.19 -12.42
C LYS A 96 -14.57 5.30 -12.79
N ARG A 97 -15.21 4.68 -11.79
CA ARG A 97 -16.38 3.79 -11.97
C ARG A 97 -16.07 2.64 -12.94
N TYR A 98 -15.10 1.82 -12.57
CA TYR A 98 -14.87 0.55 -13.28
C TYR A 98 -16.05 -0.40 -13.05
N PRO A 99 -16.54 -1.11 -14.08
CA PRO A 99 -17.51 -2.18 -13.89
C PRO A 99 -16.88 -3.27 -13.02
N ALA A 100 -17.63 -3.79 -12.05
CA ALA A 100 -17.22 -5.01 -11.36
C ALA A 100 -17.16 -6.16 -12.38
N GLY A 101 -16.05 -6.90 -12.42
CA GLY A 101 -15.88 -8.05 -13.31
C GLY A 101 -15.38 -7.75 -14.73
N ALA A 102 -15.13 -6.49 -15.09
CA ALA A 102 -14.39 -6.17 -16.30
C ALA A 102 -12.88 -6.25 -16.00
N GLY A 103 -12.32 -7.46 -16.07
CA GLY A 103 -10.88 -7.62 -16.17
C GLY A 103 -10.34 -6.99 -17.47
N PRO A 104 -9.02 -6.77 -17.57
CA PRO A 104 -8.40 -6.59 -18.88
C PRO A 104 -8.66 -7.78 -19.81
#